data_AF-A0A2V9HI40-F1
#
_entry.id   AF-A0A2V9HI40-F1
#
_cell.length_a   1.000
_cell.length_b   1.000
_cell.length_c   1.000
_cell.angle_alpha   90.00
_cell.angle_beta   90.00
_cell.angle_gamma   90.00
#
_symmetry.space_group_name_H-M   'P 1'
#
loop_
_entity.id
_entity.type
_entity.pdbx_description
1 polymer ?
#
loop_
_entity_poly.entity_id
_entity_poly.type
_entity_poly.pdbx_seq_one_letter_code
_entity_poly.pdbx_strand_id
1 'polypeptide(L)'
;MLQIPVSPIADEKVGRSAVANDKERKKMRTKSLVGVLIALLLMAGAAAVSAQDVTQAEKDKALQYLETTKKNVLEATKGLSEAQWNFKPAADRWSVAQVMEHIAAAEDFLRTLAKEKVMSAPAGEPGRATEDFLKSTPGMRDHVMESPMGKLDAYEFVLLVAAHSERHTKQIIEVKADPNFPK
;
A
#
# COMPACT_ATOMS: atom_id res chain seq x y z
N MET A 1 -75.78 26.71 68.53
CA MET A 1 -76.00 27.13 67.13
C MET A 1 -75.06 28.29 66.88
N LEU A 2 -74.05 28.15 66.02
CA LEU A 2 -73.16 29.27 65.71
C LEU A 2 -72.88 29.35 64.21
N GLN A 3 -73.08 30.57 63.72
CA GLN A 3 -73.06 31.03 62.33
C GLN A 3 -71.66 30.96 61.69
N ILE A 4 -71.69 30.77 60.38
CA ILE A 4 -70.59 31.02 59.45
C ILE A 4 -70.45 32.55 59.24
N PRO A 5 -69.23 33.05 58.99
CA PRO A 5 -69.08 33.96 57.85
C PRO A 5 -67.88 33.62 56.95
N VAL A 6 -68.07 33.96 55.67
CA VAL A 6 -67.21 33.74 54.49
C VAL A 6 -66.38 35.01 54.21
N SER A 7 -65.16 34.88 53.69
CA SER A 7 -64.43 35.93 52.91
C SER A 7 -63.17 35.39 52.19
N PRO A 8 -62.64 36.10 51.16
CA PRO A 8 -62.54 35.53 49.81
C PRO A 8 -61.13 35.08 49.39
N ILE A 9 -61.08 34.15 48.44
CA ILE A 9 -59.88 33.68 47.76
C ILE A 9 -59.56 34.66 46.61
N ALA A 10 -58.38 35.26 46.63
CA ALA A 10 -57.85 36.05 45.53
C ALA A 10 -57.23 35.15 44.44
N ASP A 11 -57.54 35.49 43.20
CA ASP A 11 -56.87 35.14 41.95
C ASP A 11 -55.33 35.24 42.03
N GLU A 12 -54.58 34.27 41.48
CA GLU A 12 -53.53 34.56 40.48
C GLU A 12 -52.84 33.32 39.88
N LYS A 13 -52.59 33.42 38.55
CA LYS A 13 -51.57 32.74 37.73
C LYS A 13 -51.82 31.32 37.24
N VAL A 14 -52.70 31.21 36.24
CA VAL A 14 -52.54 30.21 35.16
C VAL A 14 -52.43 30.97 33.84
N GLY A 15 -51.28 30.93 33.16
CA GLY A 15 -51.23 31.45 31.79
C GLY A 15 -49.89 31.78 31.14
N ARG A 16 -48.74 31.69 31.81
CA ARG A 16 -47.46 32.15 31.21
C ARG A 16 -46.37 31.10 30.98
N SER A 17 -46.56 29.85 31.44
CA SER A 17 -45.49 28.83 31.41
C SER A 17 -45.52 27.87 30.21
N ALA A 18 -46.66 27.66 29.55
CA ALA A 18 -46.78 26.61 28.54
C ALA A 18 -46.12 26.98 27.18
N VAL A 19 -46.20 28.24 26.76
CA VAL A 19 -45.72 28.68 25.43
C VAL A 19 -44.20 28.84 25.37
N ALA A 20 -43.56 29.32 26.45
CA ALA A 20 -42.10 29.43 26.54
C ALA A 20 -41.42 28.05 26.50
N ASN A 21 -42.10 27.03 27.05
CA ASN A 21 -41.57 25.67 27.13
C ASN A 21 -41.63 24.93 25.77
N ASP A 22 -42.60 25.21 24.90
CA ASP A 22 -42.67 24.60 23.57
C ASP A 22 -41.57 25.10 22.62
N LYS A 23 -41.27 26.41 22.69
CA LYS A 23 -40.22 27.03 21.87
C LYS A 23 -38.83 26.54 22.26
N GLU A 24 -38.57 26.41 23.56
CA GLU A 24 -37.32 25.83 24.08
C GLU A 24 -37.22 24.33 23.78
N ARG A 25 -38.32 23.55 23.88
CA ARG A 25 -38.32 22.13 23.48
C ARG A 25 -38.09 21.91 21.99
N LYS A 26 -38.67 22.74 21.11
CA LYS A 26 -38.38 22.70 19.66
C LYS A 26 -36.93 23.09 19.38
N LYS A 27 -36.42 24.16 19.98
CA LYS A 27 -35.02 24.61 19.85
C LYS A 27 -34.03 23.56 20.34
N MET A 28 -34.31 22.86 21.44
CA MET A 28 -33.50 21.74 21.92
C MET A 28 -33.59 20.52 21.00
N ARG A 29 -34.80 20.16 20.52
CA ARG A 29 -34.96 19.05 19.55
C ARG A 29 -34.21 19.31 18.25
N THR A 30 -34.25 20.54 17.70
CA THR A 30 -33.52 20.89 16.48
C THR A 30 -32.00 20.93 16.72
N LYS A 31 -31.52 21.43 17.86
CA LYS A 31 -30.09 21.38 18.23
C LYS A 31 -29.59 19.96 18.46
N SER A 32 -30.39 19.09 19.09
CA SER A 32 -30.08 17.67 19.28
C SER A 32 -30.10 16.90 17.95
N LEU A 33 -31.04 17.19 17.03
CA LEU A 33 -31.09 16.56 15.71
C LEU A 33 -29.91 16.99 14.83
N VAL A 34 -29.56 18.28 14.81
CA VAL A 34 -28.38 18.78 14.08
C VAL A 34 -27.08 18.27 14.69
N GLY A 35 -26.97 18.20 16.02
CA GLY A 35 -25.82 17.63 16.71
C GLY A 35 -25.64 16.13 16.47
N VAL A 36 -26.73 15.36 16.42
CA VAL A 36 -26.71 13.92 16.08
C VAL A 36 -26.40 13.70 14.59
N LEU A 37 -26.92 14.54 13.69
CA LEU A 37 -26.58 14.49 12.26
C LEU A 37 -25.11 14.84 12.00
N ILE A 38 -24.54 15.84 12.68
CA ILE A 38 -23.11 16.18 12.58
C ILE A 38 -22.24 15.06 13.17
N ALA A 39 -22.63 14.47 14.31
CA ALA A 39 -21.93 13.32 14.89
C ALA A 39 -21.99 12.07 13.99
N LEU A 40 -23.11 11.82 13.31
CA LEU A 40 -23.26 10.74 12.32
C LEU A 40 -22.48 11.01 11.03
N LEU A 41 -22.41 12.27 10.57
CA LEU A 41 -21.57 12.67 9.42
C LEU A 41 -20.07 12.59 9.73
N LEU A 42 -19.65 12.84 10.98
CA LEU A 42 -18.25 12.67 11.41
C LEU A 42 -17.89 11.20 11.65
N MET A 43 -18.83 10.35 12.07
CA MET A 43 -18.62 8.90 12.23
C MET A 43 -18.65 8.12 10.91
N ALA A 44 -19.23 8.69 9.84
CA ALA A 44 -19.15 8.12 8.49
C ALA A 44 -17.79 8.34 7.80
N GLY A 45 -16.96 9.27 8.30
CA GLY A 45 -15.64 9.58 7.74
C GLY A 45 -14.49 8.72 8.24
N ALA A 46 -14.70 7.90 9.27
CA ALA A 46 -13.63 7.13 9.94
C ALA A 46 -13.47 5.68 9.43
N ALA A 47 -14.29 5.24 8.46
CA ALA A 47 -14.36 3.83 8.04
C ALA A 47 -13.66 3.50 6.71
N ALA A 48 -12.84 4.40 6.15
CA ALA A 48 -12.10 4.13 4.92
C ALA A 48 -10.69 4.77 4.93
N VAL A 49 -9.90 4.43 5.95
CA VAL A 49 -8.43 4.40 5.78
C VAL A 49 -8.04 2.94 5.59
N SER A 50 -8.60 2.29 4.57
CA SER A 50 -7.78 1.28 3.90
C SER A 50 -6.76 2.08 3.10
N ALA A 51 -5.51 1.64 3.03
CA ALA A 51 -4.65 2.13 1.96
C ALA A 51 -5.46 1.96 0.65
N GLN A 52 -5.53 3.00 -0.18
CA GLN A 52 -6.04 2.78 -1.53
C GLN A 52 -5.21 1.64 -2.12
N ASP A 53 -5.89 0.60 -2.61
CA ASP A 53 -5.22 -0.49 -3.30
C ASP A 53 -4.35 0.09 -4.43
N VAL A 54 -3.35 -0.67 -4.88
CA VAL A 54 -2.41 -0.21 -5.90
C VAL A 54 -3.20 0.26 -7.13
N THR A 55 -3.06 1.54 -7.45
CA THR A 55 -3.77 2.15 -8.56
C THR A 55 -3.30 1.59 -9.89
N GLN A 56 -4.13 1.66 -10.94
CA GLN A 56 -3.72 1.21 -12.28
C GLN A 56 -2.46 1.95 -12.76
N ALA A 57 -2.34 3.25 -12.46
CA ALA A 57 -1.15 4.03 -12.82
C ALA A 57 0.13 3.57 -12.08
N GLU A 58 0.02 3.12 -10.83
CA GLU A 58 1.14 2.50 -10.11
C GLU A 58 1.50 1.13 -10.71
N LYS A 59 0.49 0.30 -11.04
CA LYS A 59 0.72 -0.98 -11.73
C LYS A 59 1.41 -0.78 -13.07
N ASP A 60 0.97 0.18 -13.88
CA ASP A 60 1.55 0.47 -15.19
C ASP A 60 3.01 0.94 -15.07
N LYS A 61 3.31 1.79 -14.08
CA LYS A 61 4.70 2.23 -13.79
C LYS A 61 5.58 1.06 -13.36
N ALA A 62 5.09 0.19 -12.47
CA ALA A 62 5.86 -0.95 -12.00
C ALA A 62 6.08 -1.99 -13.12
N LEU A 63 5.08 -2.23 -13.98
CA LEU A 63 5.23 -3.05 -15.19
C LEU A 63 6.28 -2.47 -16.14
N GLN A 64 6.21 -1.16 -16.41
CA GLN A 64 7.21 -0.50 -17.24
C GLN A 64 8.61 -0.63 -16.64
N TYR A 65 8.73 -0.52 -15.32
CA TYR A 65 10.02 -0.63 -14.65
C TYR A 65 10.60 -2.04 -14.76
N LEU A 66 9.80 -3.09 -14.50
CA LEU A 66 10.19 -4.51 -14.68
C LEU A 66 10.68 -4.78 -16.12
N GLU A 67 9.91 -4.37 -17.12
CA GLU A 67 10.29 -4.58 -18.53
C GLU A 67 11.56 -3.81 -18.90
N THR A 68 11.72 -2.59 -18.39
CA THR A 68 12.91 -1.78 -18.65
C THR A 68 14.15 -2.40 -18.03
N THR A 69 14.09 -2.85 -16.78
CA THR A 69 15.25 -3.44 -16.10
C THR A 69 15.64 -4.79 -16.71
N LYS A 70 14.66 -5.63 -17.07
CA LYS A 70 14.87 -6.85 -17.85
C LYS A 70 15.58 -6.57 -19.18
N LYS A 71 15.11 -5.58 -19.94
CA LYS A 71 15.76 -5.18 -21.19
C LYS A 71 17.20 -4.71 -20.96
N ASN A 72 17.45 -3.94 -19.91
CA ASN A 72 18.78 -3.44 -19.62
C ASN A 72 19.77 -4.57 -19.27
N VAL A 73 19.33 -5.60 -18.54
CA VAL A 73 20.14 -6.81 -18.29
C VAL A 73 20.50 -7.52 -19.60
N LEU A 74 19.52 -7.71 -20.48
CA LEU A 74 19.73 -8.35 -21.78
C LEU A 74 20.71 -7.56 -22.64
N GLU A 75 20.55 -6.25 -22.74
CA GLU A 75 21.47 -5.40 -23.51
C GLU A 75 22.86 -5.33 -22.88
N ALA A 76 22.98 -5.35 -21.55
CA ALA A 76 24.28 -5.34 -20.87
C ALA A 76 25.09 -6.62 -21.13
N THR A 77 24.43 -7.74 -21.40
CA THR A 77 25.04 -9.07 -21.57
C THR A 77 25.12 -9.53 -23.03
N LYS A 78 24.48 -8.80 -23.95
CA LYS A 78 24.40 -9.12 -25.37
C LYS A 78 25.78 -9.19 -26.01
N GLY A 79 26.05 -10.30 -26.69
CA GLY A 79 27.25 -10.48 -27.49
C GLY A 79 28.55 -10.66 -26.71
N LEU A 80 28.49 -10.86 -25.38
CA LEU A 80 29.69 -11.12 -24.58
C LEU A 80 30.31 -12.48 -24.94
N SER A 81 31.63 -12.51 -25.12
CA SER A 81 32.40 -13.73 -25.28
C SER A 81 32.57 -14.48 -23.95
N GLU A 82 32.98 -15.74 -23.99
CA GLU A 82 33.23 -16.53 -22.78
C GLU A 82 34.28 -15.88 -21.86
N ALA A 83 35.34 -15.30 -22.43
CA ALA A 83 36.35 -14.57 -21.66
C ALA A 83 35.75 -13.34 -20.96
N GLN A 84 34.84 -12.61 -21.62
CA GLN A 84 34.15 -11.45 -21.06
C GLN A 84 33.15 -11.85 -19.96
N TRP A 85 32.43 -12.96 -20.15
CA TRP A 85 31.54 -13.52 -19.14
C TRP A 85 32.26 -13.88 -17.85
N ASN A 86 33.47 -14.43 -17.98
CA ASN A 86 34.26 -14.95 -16.85
C ASN A 86 35.32 -13.98 -16.33
N PHE A 87 35.47 -12.80 -16.95
CA PHE A 87 36.43 -11.79 -16.48
C PHE A 87 36.09 -11.32 -15.06
N LYS A 88 37.11 -11.29 -14.19
CA LYS A 88 37.02 -10.77 -12.83
C LYS A 88 37.91 -9.53 -12.69
N PRO A 89 37.34 -8.34 -12.38
CA PRO A 89 38.13 -7.12 -12.15
C PRO A 89 39.17 -7.25 -11.03
N ALA A 90 38.83 -8.03 -10.00
CA ALA A 90 39.72 -8.39 -8.89
C ALA A 90 39.27 -9.72 -8.27
N ALA A 91 40.10 -10.30 -7.40
CA ALA A 91 39.83 -11.60 -6.77
C ALA A 91 38.50 -11.62 -5.99
N ASP A 92 38.18 -10.53 -5.30
CA ASP A 92 36.99 -10.32 -4.47
C ASP A 92 35.80 -9.70 -5.24
N ARG A 93 35.94 -9.48 -6.55
CA ARG A 93 34.87 -8.94 -7.40
C ARG A 93 34.21 -10.05 -8.20
N TRP A 94 32.91 -9.86 -8.46
CA TRP A 94 32.15 -10.79 -9.30
C TRP A 94 32.42 -10.55 -10.79
N SER A 95 32.38 -11.63 -11.56
CA SER A 95 32.30 -11.59 -13.02
C SER A 95 30.87 -11.32 -13.50
N VAL A 96 30.69 -11.05 -14.80
CA VAL A 96 29.35 -10.91 -15.39
C VAL A 96 28.53 -12.20 -15.19
N ALA A 97 29.17 -13.37 -15.33
CA ALA A 97 28.51 -14.66 -15.10
C ALA A 97 28.02 -14.81 -13.65
N GLN A 98 28.85 -14.46 -12.67
CA GLN A 98 28.47 -14.52 -11.25
C GLN A 98 27.35 -13.54 -10.90
N VAL A 99 27.35 -12.34 -11.51
CA VAL A 99 26.25 -11.39 -11.35
C VAL A 99 24.95 -11.96 -11.93
N MET A 100 24.99 -12.58 -13.12
CA MET A 100 23.80 -13.17 -13.74
C MET A 100 23.26 -14.37 -12.98
N GLU A 101 24.13 -15.25 -12.47
CA GLU A 101 23.74 -16.36 -11.60
C GLU A 101 23.04 -15.84 -10.34
N HIS A 102 23.57 -14.77 -9.74
CA HIS A 102 22.93 -14.13 -8.59
C HIS A 102 21.55 -13.55 -8.93
N ILE A 103 21.39 -12.87 -10.08
CA ILE A 103 20.07 -12.37 -10.52
C ILE A 103 19.08 -13.52 -10.63
N ALA A 104 19.44 -14.60 -11.33
CA ALA A 104 18.55 -15.74 -11.52
C ALA A 104 18.14 -16.39 -10.18
N ALA A 105 19.11 -16.68 -9.32
CA ALA A 105 18.85 -17.28 -8.01
C ALA A 105 18.00 -16.37 -7.10
N ALA A 106 18.25 -15.06 -7.12
CA ALA A 106 17.49 -14.10 -6.33
C ALA A 106 16.06 -13.96 -6.85
N GLU A 107 15.84 -13.88 -8.16
CA GLU A 107 14.49 -13.79 -8.72
C GLU A 107 13.66 -15.05 -8.45
N ASP A 108 14.26 -16.24 -8.49
CA ASP A 108 13.60 -17.50 -8.09
C ASP A 108 13.23 -17.51 -6.60
N PHE A 109 14.14 -17.04 -5.74
CA PHE A 109 13.88 -16.88 -4.32
C PHE A 109 12.73 -15.89 -4.07
N LEU A 110 12.74 -14.74 -4.77
CA LEU A 110 11.71 -13.71 -4.63
C LEU A 110 10.34 -14.22 -5.12
N ARG A 111 10.29 -15.00 -6.21
CA ARG A 111 9.05 -15.68 -6.64
C ARG A 111 8.52 -16.64 -5.58
N THR A 112 9.41 -17.38 -4.93
CA THR A 112 9.03 -18.31 -3.86
C THR A 112 8.47 -17.56 -2.65
N LEU A 113 9.14 -16.50 -2.21
CA LEU A 113 8.63 -15.65 -1.13
C LEU A 113 7.29 -15.00 -1.47
N ALA A 114 7.14 -14.49 -2.69
CA ALA A 114 5.87 -13.94 -3.16
C ALA A 114 4.78 -15.01 -3.04
N LYS A 115 5.01 -16.21 -3.57
CA LYS A 115 4.05 -17.33 -3.50
C LYS A 115 3.67 -17.72 -2.07
N GLU A 116 4.64 -17.81 -1.17
CA GLU A 116 4.42 -18.41 0.16
C GLU A 116 4.02 -17.41 1.25
N LYS A 117 4.50 -16.18 1.17
CA LYS A 117 4.40 -15.20 2.26
C LYS A 117 3.55 -13.99 1.91
N VAL A 118 3.41 -13.70 0.62
CA VAL A 118 2.71 -12.52 0.11
C VAL A 118 1.39 -12.91 -0.59
N MET A 119 1.39 -14.02 -1.32
CA MET A 119 0.29 -14.49 -2.17
C MET A 119 -0.52 -15.61 -1.52
N SER A 120 -1.13 -15.37 -0.37
CA SER A 120 -2.13 -16.30 0.21
C SER A 120 -3.43 -16.44 -0.63
N ALA A 121 -3.37 -16.20 -1.94
CA ALA A 121 -4.40 -16.38 -2.97
C ALA A 121 -4.26 -17.77 -3.62
N PRO A 122 -5.33 -18.37 -4.20
CA PRO A 122 -5.27 -19.75 -4.68
C PRO A 122 -4.12 -19.93 -5.67
N ALA A 123 -3.41 -21.04 -5.50
CA ALA A 123 -2.26 -21.44 -6.30
C ALA A 123 -2.63 -21.36 -7.79
N GLY A 124 -2.22 -20.28 -8.44
CA GLY A 124 -2.23 -20.23 -9.90
C GLY A 124 -0.91 -20.77 -10.44
N GLU A 125 -1.03 -21.22 -11.68
CA GLU A 125 -0.06 -21.95 -12.50
C GLU A 125 1.43 -21.71 -12.17
N PRO A 126 2.25 -22.79 -12.12
CA PRO A 126 3.71 -22.68 -12.08
C PRO A 126 4.20 -21.76 -13.21
N GLY A 127 5.00 -20.75 -12.86
CA GLY A 127 5.62 -19.87 -13.84
C GLY A 127 4.91 -18.53 -14.10
N ARG A 128 3.93 -18.12 -13.28
CA ARG A 128 3.43 -16.73 -13.38
C ARG A 128 4.57 -15.73 -13.21
N ALA A 129 4.74 -14.88 -14.22
CA ALA A 129 5.75 -13.84 -14.23
C ALA A 129 5.45 -12.81 -13.13
N THR A 130 6.45 -12.04 -12.68
CA THR A 130 6.25 -11.02 -11.62
C THR A 130 5.22 -9.98 -12.06
N GLU A 131 5.14 -9.76 -13.37
CA GLU A 131 4.20 -8.96 -14.11
C GLU A 131 2.76 -9.48 -13.98
N ASP A 132 2.56 -10.81 -14.03
CA ASP A 132 1.22 -11.41 -13.89
C ASP A 132 0.70 -11.27 -12.47
N PHE A 133 1.60 -11.40 -11.49
CA PHE A 133 1.28 -11.13 -10.09
C PHE A 133 0.80 -9.69 -9.91
N LEU A 134 1.58 -8.72 -10.39
CA LEU A 134 1.24 -7.29 -10.33
C LEU A 134 -0.12 -6.97 -11.00
N LYS A 135 -0.42 -7.61 -12.13
CA LYS A 135 -1.69 -7.41 -12.87
C LYS A 135 -2.89 -8.01 -12.15
N SER A 136 -2.76 -9.24 -11.64
CA SER A 136 -3.92 -10.06 -11.23
C SER A 136 -4.21 -10.04 -9.73
N THR A 137 -3.31 -9.49 -8.90
CA THR A 137 -3.51 -9.47 -7.45
C THR A 137 -4.19 -8.18 -6.98
N PRO A 138 -5.36 -8.28 -6.31
CA PRO A 138 -5.95 -7.19 -5.54
C PRO A 138 -5.36 -7.13 -4.13
N GLY A 139 -5.54 -5.99 -3.44
CA GLY A 139 -5.18 -5.84 -2.03
C GLY A 139 -3.68 -5.96 -1.75
N MET A 140 -2.83 -5.61 -2.71
CA MET A 140 -1.37 -5.78 -2.59
C MET A 140 -0.79 -5.02 -1.39
N ARG A 141 -1.42 -3.89 -1.02
CA ARG A 141 -1.06 -3.07 0.15
C ARG A 141 -1.38 -3.75 1.50
N ASP A 142 -2.26 -4.74 1.52
CA ASP A 142 -2.67 -5.46 2.74
C ASP A 142 -1.72 -6.62 3.08
N HIS A 143 -0.89 -7.04 2.13
CA HIS A 143 0.04 -8.15 2.26
C HIS A 143 1.44 -7.65 2.63
N VAL A 144 1.71 -7.52 3.92
CA VAL A 144 2.98 -6.97 4.44
C VAL A 144 3.85 -8.08 5.02
N MET A 145 5.13 -8.09 4.64
CA MET A 145 6.16 -8.91 5.26
C MET A 145 7.18 -8.06 6.03
N GLU A 146 7.70 -8.61 7.13
CA GLU A 146 8.86 -8.06 7.81
C GLU A 146 10.13 -8.43 7.05
N SER A 147 11.04 -7.48 6.89
CA SER A 147 12.34 -7.71 6.26
C SER A 147 13.44 -6.93 6.99
N PRO A 148 14.73 -7.25 6.78
CA PRO A 148 15.84 -6.42 7.28
C PRO A 148 15.78 -4.96 6.80
N MET A 149 15.05 -4.65 5.72
CA MET A 149 14.85 -3.31 5.18
C MET A 149 13.62 -2.60 5.78
N GLY A 150 12.96 -3.23 6.74
CA GLY A 150 11.67 -2.80 7.28
C GLY A 150 10.50 -3.59 6.70
N LYS A 151 9.29 -3.11 7.01
CA LYS A 151 8.04 -3.67 6.46
C LYS A 151 7.96 -3.38 4.96
N LEU A 152 7.61 -4.41 4.20
CA LEU A 152 7.38 -4.32 2.76
C LEU A 152 6.02 -4.91 2.43
N ASP A 153 5.16 -4.12 1.78
CA ASP A 153 3.94 -4.63 1.17
C ASP A 153 4.22 -5.38 -0.14
N ALA A 154 3.22 -6.08 -0.69
CA ALA A 154 3.40 -6.87 -1.90
C ALA A 154 3.81 -6.04 -3.13
N TYR A 155 3.35 -4.79 -3.21
CA TYR A 155 3.69 -3.89 -4.29
C TYR A 155 5.12 -3.38 -4.16
N GLU A 156 5.52 -3.00 -2.94
CA GLU A 156 6.89 -2.64 -2.62
C GLU A 156 7.86 -3.80 -2.88
N PHE A 157 7.43 -5.04 -2.62
CA PHE A 157 8.20 -6.24 -2.96
C PHE A 157 8.39 -6.40 -4.49
N VAL A 158 7.37 -6.11 -5.30
CA VAL A 158 7.53 -6.10 -6.77
C VAL A 158 8.53 -5.03 -7.22
N LEU A 159 8.48 -3.83 -6.61
CA LEU A 159 9.45 -2.78 -6.91
C LEU A 159 10.88 -3.19 -6.51
N LEU A 160 11.04 -3.94 -5.42
CA LEU A 160 12.33 -4.48 -4.98
C LEU A 160 12.92 -5.43 -6.03
N VAL A 161 12.11 -6.30 -6.64
CA VAL A 161 12.56 -7.20 -7.73
C VAL A 161 13.14 -6.36 -8.88
N ALA A 162 12.42 -5.36 -9.35
CA ALA A 162 12.89 -4.50 -10.45
C ALA A 162 14.18 -3.75 -10.06
N ALA A 163 14.24 -3.17 -8.86
CA ALA A 163 15.40 -2.43 -8.36
C ALA A 163 16.65 -3.32 -8.19
N HIS A 164 16.46 -4.58 -7.80
CA HIS A 164 17.53 -5.57 -7.69
C HIS A 164 18.18 -5.83 -9.07
N SER A 165 17.38 -6.13 -10.09
CA SER A 165 17.88 -6.32 -11.46
C SER A 165 18.57 -5.05 -11.98
N GLU A 166 18.05 -3.85 -11.65
CA GLU A 166 18.70 -2.59 -12.01
C GLU A 166 20.08 -2.42 -11.36
N ARG A 167 20.21 -2.67 -10.04
CA ARG A 167 21.51 -2.56 -9.37
C ARG A 167 22.53 -3.50 -10.00
N HIS A 168 22.14 -4.75 -10.24
CA HIS A 168 23.06 -5.75 -10.79
C HIS A 168 23.39 -5.48 -12.25
N THR A 169 22.48 -4.88 -13.02
CA THR A 169 22.83 -4.33 -14.33
C THR A 169 23.95 -3.30 -14.23
N LYS A 170 23.86 -2.37 -13.26
CA LYS A 170 24.94 -1.38 -13.02
C LYS A 170 26.25 -2.08 -12.64
N GLN A 171 26.20 -3.16 -11.87
CA GLN A 171 27.38 -3.96 -11.55
C GLN A 171 28.01 -4.62 -12.79
N ILE A 172 27.20 -5.13 -13.73
CA ILE A 172 27.69 -5.65 -15.01
C ILE A 172 28.38 -4.54 -15.81
N ILE A 173 27.78 -3.34 -15.84
CA ILE A 173 28.38 -2.18 -16.52
C ILE A 173 29.71 -1.79 -15.87
N GLU A 174 29.80 -1.79 -14.53
CA GLU A 174 31.06 -1.55 -13.79
C GLU A 174 32.15 -2.58 -14.17
N VAL A 175 31.81 -3.88 -14.28
CA VAL A 175 32.76 -4.92 -14.71
C VAL A 175 33.27 -4.67 -16.14
N LYS A 176 32.36 -4.31 -17.05
CA LYS A 176 32.70 -4.01 -18.46
C LYS A 176 33.51 -2.74 -18.65
N ALA A 177 33.45 -1.82 -17.68
CA ALA A 177 34.21 -0.58 -17.68
C ALA A 177 35.65 -0.75 -17.17
N ASP A 178 36.02 -1.95 -16.69
CA ASP A 178 37.38 -2.22 -16.24
C ASP A 178 38.40 -2.06 -17.40
N PRO A 179 39.53 -1.36 -17.20
CA PRO A 179 40.55 -1.20 -18.24
C PRO A 179 41.11 -2.50 -18.82
N ASN A 180 41.05 -3.60 -18.05
CA ASN A 180 41.52 -4.92 -18.44
C ASN A 180 40.40 -5.83 -18.97
N PHE A 181 39.18 -5.33 -19.10
CA PHE A 181 38.08 -6.09 -19.68
C PHE A 181 38.43 -6.54 -21.11
N PRO A 182 38.27 -7.83 -21.46
CA PRO A 182 38.61 -8.33 -22.79
C PRO A 182 37.83 -7.59 -23.89
N LYS A 183 38.51 -7.21 -24.97
CA LYS A 183 37.92 -6.49 -26.12
C LYS A 183 37.39 -7.45 -27.18
#